data_AF-A0AAW8KPI8-F1
#
_entry.id   AF-A0AAW8KPI8-F1
#
_cell.length_a   1.000
_cell.length_b   1.000
_cell.length_c   1.000
_cell.angle_alpha   90.00
_cell.angle_beta   90.00
_cell.angle_gamma   90.00
#
_symmetry.space_group_name_H-M   'P 1'
#
loop_
_entity.id
_entity.type
_entity.pdbx_description
1 polymer ?
#
loop_
_entity_poly.entity_id
_entity_poly.type
_entity_poly.pdbx_seq_one_letter_code
_entity_poly.pdbx_strand_id
1 'polypeptide(L)'
;MTDLVVKSNKLVQALQTLTLSETRLLQLAIVDARETGQGLSTDEPLELSAIRYAKAFNVSPDAAYLALIEAEDSLFKRQFTITNEDGSLTKSRWIQDANYRKGEGRILVTLTRVVIEHVTKIDGFEQYFTSYHLRKTSEFKSVYAVRLYELLMQWKSIGKTPLFELNKFRSQLGIGVNEYTRMEAFKRRVLDIAIDQINEFSDINLKYEQHKKGRSISGFSFSFKQKKLTHEHIESKRAPNTLDAFLKMTDAQRHLFSNKLSELPEMSKYSQGTESYQQFAIRIAEMLQDPTRFEELHPYLQKVGFKAA
;
A
#
# COMPACT_ATOMS: atom_id res chain seq x y z
N MET A 1 -12.11 -1.46 -4.92
CA MET A 1 -11.35 -1.73 -3.70
C MET A 1 -10.56 -0.49 -3.35
N THR A 2 -10.92 0.16 -2.25
CA THR A 2 -10.27 1.36 -1.75
C THR A 2 -9.11 0.97 -0.87
N ASP A 3 -7.93 0.80 -1.48
CA ASP A 3 -6.67 0.47 -0.80
C ASP A 3 -6.09 1.70 -0.07
N LEU A 4 -6.91 2.42 0.69
CA LEU A 4 -6.59 3.74 1.24
C LEU A 4 -6.24 3.62 2.72
N VAL A 5 -4.97 3.89 3.04
CA VAL A 5 -4.53 4.08 4.42
C VAL A 5 -4.88 5.50 4.84
N VAL A 6 -5.55 5.64 6.00
CA VAL A 6 -5.94 6.94 6.55
C VAL A 6 -5.59 7.00 8.03
N LYS A 7 -4.90 8.07 8.42
CA LYS A 7 -4.46 8.32 9.80
C LYS A 7 -4.58 9.80 10.11
N SER A 8 -4.91 10.17 11.33
CA SER A 8 -4.89 11.57 11.77
C SER A 8 -3.45 12.09 11.72
N ASN A 9 -3.29 13.39 11.46
CA ASN A 9 -1.98 14.04 11.45
C ASN A 9 -1.28 13.89 12.81
N LYS A 10 -2.05 13.89 13.91
CA LYS A 10 -1.55 13.63 15.27
C LYS A 10 -0.93 12.24 15.39
N LEU A 11 -1.59 11.20 14.87
CA LEU A 11 -1.06 9.83 14.88
C LEU A 11 0.13 9.66 13.95
N VAL A 12 0.12 10.30 12.77
CA VAL A 12 1.27 10.33 11.86
C VAL A 12 2.49 10.96 12.53
N GLN A 13 2.30 12.04 13.30
CA GLN A 13 3.36 12.74 14.02
C GLN A 13 3.73 12.12 15.38
N ALA A 14 3.02 11.08 15.83
CA ALA A 14 3.22 10.46 17.12
C ALA A 14 4.63 9.89 17.29
N LEU A 15 5.12 9.90 18.52
CA LEU A 15 6.37 9.24 18.88
C LEU A 15 6.11 7.74 19.00
N GLN A 16 6.72 6.95 18.14
CA GLN A 16 6.49 5.50 18.07
C GLN A 16 7.72 4.77 17.56
N THR A 17 7.82 3.48 17.86
CA THR A 17 8.83 2.59 17.28
C THR A 17 8.13 1.32 16.83
N LEU A 18 8.01 1.15 15.52
CA LEU A 18 7.48 -0.06 14.90
C LEU A 18 8.52 -0.61 13.94
N THR A 19 8.52 -1.92 13.78
CA THR A 19 9.19 -2.60 12.67
C THR A 19 8.39 -2.40 11.38
N LEU A 20 9.00 -2.80 10.26
CA LEU A 20 8.30 -2.80 8.98
C LEU A 20 7.09 -3.75 9.00
N SER A 21 7.25 -4.96 9.57
CA SER A 21 6.18 -5.96 9.65
C SER A 21 4.98 -5.46 10.45
N GLU A 22 5.23 -4.86 11.61
CA GLU A 22 4.20 -4.23 12.46
C GLU A 22 3.51 -3.05 11.76
N THR A 23 4.28 -2.18 11.09
CA THR A 23 3.73 -1.03 10.36
C THR A 23 2.80 -1.50 9.25
N ARG A 24 3.23 -2.51 8.48
CA ARG A 24 2.48 -3.13 7.39
C ARG A 24 1.20 -3.81 7.90
N LEU A 25 1.28 -4.50 9.03
CA LEU A 25 0.10 -5.13 9.66
C LEU A 25 -0.94 -4.07 10.04
N LEU A 26 -0.52 -2.97 10.67
CA LEU A 26 -1.43 -1.87 11.01
C LEU A 26 -2.01 -1.16 9.78
N GLN A 27 -1.21 -0.95 8.74
CA GLN A 27 -1.71 -0.38 7.48
C GLN A 27 -2.79 -1.28 6.86
N LEU A 28 -2.54 -2.59 6.85
CA LEU A 28 -3.50 -3.57 6.34
C LEU A 28 -4.77 -3.60 7.20
N ALA A 29 -4.63 -3.52 8.52
CA ALA A 29 -5.77 -3.44 9.43
C ALA A 29 -6.68 -2.24 9.14
N ILE A 30 -6.09 -1.07 8.90
CA ILE A 30 -6.82 0.15 8.58
C ILE A 30 -7.53 0.03 7.23
N VAL A 31 -6.89 -0.59 6.24
CA VAL A 31 -7.48 -0.78 4.90
C VAL A 31 -8.62 -1.78 4.95
N ASP A 32 -8.37 -2.97 5.49
CA ASP A 32 -9.36 -4.07 5.47
C ASP A 32 -10.61 -3.70 6.29
N ALA A 33 -10.47 -3.04 7.45
CA ALA A 33 -11.62 -2.56 8.22
C ALA A 33 -12.51 -1.54 7.48
N ARG A 34 -11.93 -0.79 6.53
CA ARG A 34 -12.67 0.12 5.65
C ARG A 34 -13.29 -0.61 4.47
N GLU A 35 -12.56 -1.56 3.87
CA GLU A 35 -13.05 -2.31 2.71
C GLU A 35 -14.21 -3.24 3.05
N THR A 36 -14.20 -3.86 4.24
CA THR A 36 -15.26 -4.80 4.66
C THR A 36 -16.51 -4.09 5.15
N GLY A 37 -16.45 -2.78 5.41
CA GLY A 37 -17.57 -2.02 5.99
C GLY A 37 -17.94 -2.44 7.42
N GLN A 38 -17.17 -3.35 8.04
CA GLN A 38 -17.34 -3.75 9.45
C GLN A 38 -16.97 -2.61 10.41
N GLY A 39 -16.20 -1.63 9.92
CA GLY A 39 -15.67 -0.58 10.76
C GLY A 39 -14.57 -1.11 11.67
N LEU A 40 -14.21 -0.30 12.67
CA LEU A 40 -13.24 -0.67 13.69
C LEU A 40 -13.94 -0.67 15.04
N SER A 41 -13.84 -1.79 15.75
CA SER A 41 -14.42 -1.97 17.08
C SER A 41 -13.32 -2.24 18.11
N THR A 42 -13.60 -1.89 19.37
CA THR A 42 -12.77 -2.30 20.52
C THR A 42 -13.14 -3.67 21.05
N ASP A 43 -14.26 -4.23 20.61
CA ASP A 43 -14.86 -5.45 21.18
C ASP A 43 -14.76 -6.65 20.21
N GLU A 44 -14.62 -6.37 18.92
CA GLU A 44 -14.49 -7.38 17.88
C GLU A 44 -13.10 -7.31 17.23
N PRO A 45 -12.34 -8.41 17.22
CA PRO A 45 -11.02 -8.42 16.60
C PRO A 45 -11.12 -8.38 15.07
N LEU A 46 -10.19 -7.66 14.46
CA LEU A 46 -10.00 -7.70 13.01
C LEU A 46 -9.16 -8.93 12.63
N GLU A 47 -9.63 -9.67 11.63
CA GLU A 47 -8.92 -10.82 11.10
C GLU A 47 -8.01 -10.44 9.92
N LEU A 48 -6.73 -10.77 10.02
CA LEU A 48 -5.73 -10.51 8.98
C LEU A 48 -5.08 -11.82 8.53
N SER A 49 -5.12 -12.10 7.23
CA SER A 49 -4.54 -13.32 6.64
C SER A 49 -3.12 -13.10 6.13
N ALA A 50 -2.25 -14.10 6.32
CA ALA A 50 -0.90 -14.13 5.75
C ALA A 50 -0.92 -14.06 4.22
N ILE A 51 -1.93 -14.65 3.57
CA ILE A 51 -2.09 -14.61 2.10
C ILE A 51 -2.36 -13.17 1.63
N ARG A 52 -3.23 -12.45 2.35
CA ARG A 52 -3.53 -11.04 2.07
C ARG A 52 -2.30 -10.17 2.30
N TYR A 53 -1.58 -10.39 3.39
CA TYR A 53 -0.30 -9.71 3.67
C TYR A 53 0.73 -9.97 2.56
N ALA A 54 0.93 -11.23 2.17
CA ALA A 54 1.86 -11.61 1.11
C ALA A 54 1.56 -10.89 -0.21
N LYS A 55 0.27 -10.86 -0.59
CA LYS A 55 -0.20 -10.17 -1.79
C LYS A 55 -0.02 -8.65 -1.69
N ALA A 56 -0.35 -8.05 -0.55
CA ALA A 56 -0.29 -6.60 -0.36
C ALA A 56 1.14 -6.05 -0.38
N PHE A 57 2.11 -6.82 0.13
CA PHE A 57 3.50 -6.37 0.29
C PHE A 57 4.50 -7.09 -0.62
N ASN A 58 4.01 -7.90 -1.56
CA ASN A 58 4.81 -8.68 -2.51
C ASN A 58 5.94 -9.49 -1.82
N VAL A 59 5.57 -10.23 -0.78
CA VAL A 59 6.50 -11.13 -0.04
C VAL A 59 6.07 -12.59 -0.22
N SER A 60 7.00 -13.52 0.02
CA SER A 60 6.65 -14.95 -0.02
C SER A 60 5.61 -15.30 1.06
N PRO A 61 4.78 -16.33 0.85
CA PRO A 61 3.85 -16.81 1.87
C PRO A 61 4.55 -17.07 3.20
N ASP A 62 5.68 -17.80 3.19
CA ASP A 62 6.45 -18.12 4.39
C ASP A 62 6.91 -16.87 5.15
N ALA A 63 7.39 -15.85 4.44
CA ALA A 63 7.78 -14.59 5.05
C ALA A 63 6.57 -13.84 5.65
N ALA A 64 5.40 -13.92 5.01
CA ALA A 64 4.17 -13.35 5.56
C ALA A 64 3.71 -14.08 6.82
N TYR A 65 3.78 -15.42 6.85
CA TYR A 65 3.47 -16.21 8.05
C TYR A 65 4.39 -15.81 9.22
N LEU A 66 5.70 -15.74 8.98
CA LEU A 66 6.66 -15.30 9.99
C LEU A 66 6.40 -13.87 10.45
N ALA A 67 6.09 -12.95 9.53
CA ALA A 67 5.78 -11.57 9.86
C ALA A 67 4.54 -11.44 10.77
N LEU A 68 3.50 -12.27 10.58
CA LEU A 68 2.34 -12.28 11.47
C LEU A 68 2.68 -12.80 12.87
N ILE A 69 3.49 -13.86 12.96
CA ILE A 69 3.94 -14.43 14.24
C ILE A 69 4.80 -13.41 15.00
N GLU A 70 5.77 -12.80 14.33
CA GLU A 70 6.63 -11.78 14.94
C GLU A 70 5.82 -10.56 15.39
N ALA A 71 4.87 -10.12 14.56
CA ALA A 71 4.02 -8.99 14.90
C ALA A 71 3.08 -9.30 16.08
N GLU A 72 2.63 -10.54 16.27
CA GLU A 72 1.85 -10.92 17.44
C GLU A 72 2.64 -10.70 18.75
N ASP A 73 3.88 -11.19 18.82
CA ASP A 73 4.73 -11.03 20.02
C ASP A 73 5.15 -9.56 20.24
N SER A 74 5.50 -8.85 19.17
CA SER A 74 6.12 -7.54 19.29
C SER A 74 5.09 -6.40 19.33
N LEU A 75 4.03 -6.43 18.51
CA LEU A 75 3.07 -5.32 18.35
C LEU A 75 2.31 -5.02 19.64
N PHE A 76 1.94 -6.07 20.39
CA PHE A 76 1.31 -5.94 21.71
C PHE A 76 2.17 -5.12 22.69
N LYS A 77 3.49 -5.27 22.59
CA LYS A 77 4.48 -4.56 23.42
C LYS A 77 4.79 -3.15 22.89
N ARG A 78 4.23 -2.73 21.76
CA ARG A 78 4.44 -1.38 21.21
C ARG A 78 3.53 -0.36 21.86
N GLN A 79 4.04 0.85 21.95
CA GLN A 79 3.32 2.01 22.45
C GLN A 79 3.64 3.22 21.58
N PHE A 80 2.77 4.21 21.62
CA PHE A 80 3.01 5.51 21.02
C PHE A 80 2.59 6.63 21.98
N THR A 81 3.12 7.81 21.72
CA THR A 81 2.78 9.03 22.46
C THR A 81 2.29 10.10 21.49
N ILE A 82 1.11 10.66 21.76
CA ILE A 82 0.53 11.81 21.06
C ILE A 82 0.57 13.04 21.96
N THR A 83 0.88 14.17 21.37
CA THR A 83 0.74 15.49 22.02
C THR A 83 -0.66 16.03 21.73
N ASN A 84 -1.41 16.33 22.80
CA ASN A 84 -2.74 16.91 22.73
C ASN A 84 -2.67 18.42 22.49
N GLU A 85 -3.81 19.05 22.25
CA GLU A 85 -3.88 20.50 21.94
C GLU A 85 -3.50 21.39 23.12
N ASP A 86 -3.76 20.92 24.35
CA ASP A 86 -3.36 21.56 25.61
C ASP A 86 -1.87 21.33 25.95
N GLY A 87 -1.13 20.63 25.08
CA GLY A 87 0.27 20.26 25.30
C GLY A 87 0.48 19.03 26.18
N SER A 88 -0.58 18.44 26.76
CA SER A 88 -0.48 17.21 27.52
C SER A 88 -0.13 16.01 26.62
N LEU A 89 0.41 14.94 27.21
CA LEU A 89 0.84 13.75 26.47
C LEU A 89 -0.08 12.58 26.76
N THR A 90 -0.69 12.02 25.71
CA THR A 90 -1.42 10.75 25.77
C THR A 90 -0.49 9.62 25.35
N LYS A 91 -0.31 8.63 26.22
CA LYS A 91 0.46 7.42 25.94
C LYS A 91 -0.50 6.23 25.81
N SER A 92 -0.44 5.52 24.68
CA SER A 92 -1.34 4.40 24.40
C SER A 92 -0.61 3.24 23.72
N ARG A 93 -1.23 2.06 23.76
CA ARG A 93 -0.84 0.86 23.00
C ARG A 93 -1.44 0.93 21.59
N TRP A 94 -0.83 0.22 20.65
CA TRP A 94 -1.39 0.08 19.30
C TRP A 94 -2.59 -0.86 19.28
N ILE A 95 -2.48 -1.97 20.00
CA ILE A 95 -3.46 -3.04 20.04
C ILE A 95 -3.80 -3.39 21.49
N GLN A 96 -5.02 -3.84 21.73
CA GLN A 96 -5.50 -4.35 23.02
C GLN A 96 -5.10 -5.81 23.20
N ASP A 97 -5.17 -6.58 22.12
CA ASP A 97 -4.83 -8.00 22.08
C ASP A 97 -4.43 -8.40 20.65
N ALA A 98 -3.70 -9.50 20.59
CA ALA A 98 -3.40 -10.24 19.37
C ALA A 98 -3.54 -11.74 19.66
N ASN A 99 -4.06 -12.48 18.70
CA ASN A 99 -4.18 -13.93 18.77
C ASN A 99 -3.85 -14.53 17.40
N TYR A 100 -2.66 -15.13 17.28
CA TYR A 100 -2.26 -15.83 16.08
C TYR A 100 -2.87 -17.24 16.04
N ARG A 101 -3.69 -17.52 15.03
CA ARG A 101 -4.31 -18.82 14.79
C ARG A 101 -3.32 -19.74 14.07
N LYS A 102 -2.50 -20.44 14.86
CA LYS A 102 -1.50 -21.40 14.34
C LYS A 102 -2.16 -22.45 13.47
N GLY A 103 -1.65 -22.64 12.25
CA GLY A 103 -2.18 -23.59 11.26
C GLY A 103 -3.19 -22.98 10.28
N GLU A 104 -3.85 -21.88 10.65
CA GLU A 104 -4.83 -21.20 9.79
C GLU A 104 -4.22 -20.04 8.99
N GLY A 105 -3.06 -19.54 9.42
CA GLY A 105 -2.37 -18.45 8.74
C GLY A 105 -3.06 -17.11 8.88
N ARG A 106 -3.71 -16.88 10.02
CA ARG A 106 -4.44 -15.66 10.33
C ARG A 106 -4.10 -15.17 11.72
N ILE A 107 -4.13 -13.86 11.90
CA ILE A 107 -4.01 -13.19 13.20
C ILE A 107 -5.28 -12.40 13.44
N LEU A 108 -5.80 -12.51 14.67
CA LEU A 108 -6.88 -11.68 15.17
C LEU A 108 -6.26 -10.55 15.98
N VAL A 109 -6.60 -9.30 15.67
CA VAL A 109 -6.04 -8.12 16.32
C VAL A 109 -7.14 -7.13 16.67
N THR A 110 -7.17 -6.69 17.93
CA THR A 110 -8.10 -5.64 18.37
C THR A 110 -7.34 -4.34 18.55
N LEU A 111 -7.69 -3.29 17.78
CA LEU A 111 -7.05 -1.98 17.92
C LEU A 111 -7.49 -1.30 19.22
N THR A 112 -6.63 -0.46 19.80
CA THR A 112 -7.06 0.35 20.96
C THR A 112 -8.01 1.47 20.53
N ARG A 113 -8.88 1.88 21.46
CA ARG A 113 -9.78 3.04 21.28
C ARG A 113 -9.05 4.25 20.68
N VAL A 114 -7.88 4.60 21.22
CA VAL A 114 -7.09 5.77 20.76
C VAL A 114 -6.63 5.61 19.31
N VAL A 115 -6.26 4.40 18.88
CA VAL A 115 -5.92 4.15 17.47
C VAL A 115 -7.15 4.32 16.60
N ILE A 116 -8.28 3.71 16.97
CA ILE A 116 -9.54 3.77 16.22
C ILE A 116 -9.98 5.22 15.99
N GLU A 117 -9.99 6.04 17.05
CA GLU A 117 -10.28 7.49 16.99
C GLU A 117 -9.40 8.25 15.98
N HIS A 118 -8.18 7.75 15.75
CA HIS A 118 -7.21 8.38 14.85
C HIS A 118 -7.10 7.75 13.46
N VAL A 119 -7.81 6.66 13.17
CA VAL A 119 -7.82 6.04 11.83
C VAL A 119 -9.21 6.01 11.21
N THR A 120 -10.26 6.22 12.01
CA THR A 120 -11.62 6.45 11.54
C THR A 120 -11.78 7.92 11.17
N LYS A 121 -12.05 8.19 9.89
CA LYS A 121 -12.28 9.55 9.40
C LYS A 121 -13.72 9.93 9.71
N ILE A 122 -13.92 11.10 10.30
CA ILE A 122 -15.24 11.71 10.49
C ILE A 122 -15.47 12.68 9.34
N ASP A 123 -16.63 12.59 8.68
CA ASP A 123 -16.99 13.45 7.56
C ASP A 123 -16.90 14.93 7.96
N GLY A 124 -16.31 15.76 7.09
CA GLY A 124 -16.09 17.20 7.34
C GLY A 124 -14.74 17.58 7.96
N PHE A 125 -13.93 16.64 8.44
CA PHE A 125 -12.63 16.91 9.08
C PHE A 125 -11.41 16.46 8.26
N GLU A 126 -11.52 16.46 6.92
CA GLU A 126 -10.49 15.90 6.04
C GLU A 126 -9.10 16.49 6.23
N GLN A 127 -9.01 17.79 6.53
CA GLN A 127 -7.75 18.53 6.70
C GLN A 127 -6.87 18.03 7.86
N TYR A 128 -7.45 17.28 8.81
CA TYR A 128 -6.72 16.73 9.95
C TYR A 128 -6.23 15.29 9.74
N PHE A 129 -6.47 14.74 8.56
CA PHE A 129 -6.09 13.37 8.21
C PHE A 129 -5.10 13.35 7.03
N THR A 130 -4.14 12.46 7.15
CA THR A 130 -3.26 12.03 6.07
C THR A 130 -3.85 10.78 5.44
N SER A 131 -3.90 10.77 4.11
CA SER A 131 -4.32 9.58 3.37
C SER A 131 -3.42 9.31 2.17
N TYR A 132 -3.21 8.02 1.89
CA TYR A 132 -2.44 7.55 0.73
C TYR A 132 -2.85 6.12 0.40
N HIS A 133 -2.61 5.69 -0.85
CA HIS A 133 -2.87 4.31 -1.22
C HIS A 133 -1.76 3.38 -0.69
N LEU A 134 -2.11 2.23 -0.12
CA LEU A 134 -1.13 1.29 0.45
C LEU A 134 -0.05 0.90 -0.56
N ARG A 135 -0.43 0.71 -1.83
CA ARG A 135 0.53 0.46 -2.92
C ARG A 135 1.71 1.43 -2.96
N LYS A 136 1.55 2.69 -2.52
CA LYS A 136 2.62 3.71 -2.52
C LYS A 136 3.74 3.45 -1.53
N THR A 137 3.50 2.63 -0.52
CA THR A 137 4.48 2.26 0.52
C THR A 137 4.72 0.76 0.59
N SER A 138 3.91 -0.04 -0.11
CA SER A 138 3.95 -1.50 -0.06
C SER A 138 5.32 -2.11 -0.38
N GLU A 139 6.03 -1.54 -1.37
CA GLU A 139 7.34 -2.02 -1.83
C GLU A 139 8.52 -1.52 -0.98
N PHE A 140 8.29 -0.59 -0.05
CA PHE A 140 9.36 -0.09 0.80
C PHE A 140 9.90 -1.19 1.72
N LYS A 141 11.23 -1.32 1.76
CA LYS A 141 11.96 -2.26 2.61
C LYS A 141 12.47 -1.63 3.90
N SER A 142 12.41 -0.30 4.00
CA SER A 142 12.80 0.46 5.19
C SER A 142 11.57 1.02 5.89
N VAL A 143 11.43 0.76 7.20
CA VAL A 143 10.38 1.41 8.00
C VAL A 143 10.55 2.93 8.00
N TYR A 144 11.78 3.43 7.91
CA TYR A 144 12.05 4.87 7.82
C TYR A 144 11.53 5.48 6.51
N ALA A 145 11.53 4.73 5.40
CA ALA A 145 10.91 5.17 4.14
C ALA A 145 9.39 5.32 4.30
N VAL A 146 8.73 4.35 4.94
CA VAL A 146 7.30 4.42 5.24
C VAL A 146 7.00 5.64 6.11
N ARG A 147 7.72 5.81 7.22
CA ARG A 147 7.52 6.91 8.16
C ARG A 147 7.78 8.28 7.52
N LEU A 148 8.84 8.41 6.73
CA LEU A 148 9.13 9.65 6.02
C LEU A 148 8.02 9.96 5.00
N TYR A 149 7.58 8.97 4.22
CA TYR A 149 6.48 9.17 3.27
C TYR A 149 5.19 9.62 3.96
N GLU A 150 4.81 8.99 5.07
CA GLU A 150 3.64 9.42 5.86
C GLU A 150 3.77 10.86 6.36
N LEU A 151 4.94 11.25 6.86
CA LEU A 151 5.20 12.63 7.31
C LEU A 151 5.06 13.64 6.16
N LEU A 152 5.52 13.28 4.96
CA LEU A 152 5.44 14.12 3.76
C LEU A 152 4.02 14.25 3.24
N MET A 153 3.21 13.19 3.30
CA MET A 153 1.84 13.20 2.76
C MET A 153 0.90 14.17 3.47
N GLN A 154 1.21 14.58 4.70
CA GLN A 154 0.55 15.70 5.38
C GLN A 154 0.63 17.01 4.59
N TRP A 155 1.69 17.17 3.80
CA TRP A 155 2.02 18.38 3.03
C TRP A 155 1.78 18.20 1.54
N LYS A 156 1.01 17.17 1.14
CA LYS A 156 0.80 16.78 -0.27
C LYS A 156 0.29 17.91 -1.15
N SER A 157 -0.61 18.77 -0.62
CA SER A 157 -1.16 19.91 -1.35
C SER A 157 -0.15 21.03 -1.60
N ILE A 158 0.83 21.19 -0.72
CA ILE A 158 1.86 22.24 -0.80
C ILE A 158 3.10 21.75 -1.56
N GLY A 159 3.42 20.46 -1.47
CA GLY A 159 4.60 19.86 -2.10
C GLY A 159 5.93 20.19 -1.40
N LYS A 160 5.88 20.79 -0.21
CA LYS A 160 7.06 21.10 0.62
C LYS A 160 6.71 21.07 2.10
N THR A 161 7.66 20.67 2.93
CA THR A 161 7.50 20.65 4.39
C THR A 161 8.08 21.93 5.02
N PRO A 162 7.63 22.30 6.24
CA PRO A 162 8.40 23.19 7.10
C PRO A 162 9.73 22.52 7.51
N LEU A 163 10.57 23.28 8.21
CA LEU A 163 11.77 22.75 8.85
C LEU A 163 11.37 21.71 9.90
N PHE A 164 11.79 20.47 9.71
CA PHE A 164 11.75 19.46 10.74
C PHE A 164 13.00 19.57 11.59
N GLU A 165 12.84 20.00 12.84
CA GLU A 165 13.92 20.04 13.81
C GLU A 165 14.49 18.64 14.06
N LEU A 166 15.82 18.53 14.04
CA LEU A 166 16.53 17.25 13.99
C LEU A 166 16.07 16.25 15.06
N ASN A 167 15.96 16.69 16.31
CA ASN A 167 15.61 15.81 17.42
C ASN A 167 14.17 15.32 17.32
N LYS A 168 13.23 16.23 17.04
CA LYS A 168 11.82 15.87 16.85
C LYS A 168 11.65 14.95 15.65
N PHE A 169 12.32 15.24 14.54
CA PHE A 169 12.28 14.44 13.32
C PHE A 169 12.77 13.02 13.54
N ARG A 170 13.91 12.85 14.23
CA ARG A 170 14.45 11.53 14.58
C ARG A 170 13.47 10.72 15.42
N SER A 171 12.84 11.35 16.41
CA SER A 171 11.83 10.69 17.23
C SER A 171 10.57 10.31 16.44
N GLN A 172 10.14 11.13 15.48
CA GLN A 172 9.00 10.83 14.60
C GLN A 172 9.28 9.69 13.61
N LEU A 173 10.54 9.53 13.19
CA LEU A 173 11.01 8.37 12.42
C LEU A 173 11.16 7.10 13.27
N GLY A 174 10.98 7.19 14.59
CA GLY A 174 11.11 6.07 15.52
C GLY A 174 12.56 5.67 15.78
N ILE A 175 13.48 6.64 15.73
CA ILE A 175 14.90 6.41 16.01
C ILE A 175 15.16 6.67 17.49
N GLY A 176 15.77 5.71 18.17
CA GLY A 176 16.18 5.84 19.55
C GLY A 176 17.20 6.96 19.77
N VAL A 177 17.24 7.50 20.98
CA VAL A 177 18.12 8.63 21.37
C VAL A 177 19.59 8.33 21.04
N ASN A 178 20.02 7.08 21.22
CA ASN A 178 21.41 6.63 21.04
C ASN A 178 21.68 5.93 19.70
N GLU A 179 20.69 5.83 18.80
CA GLU A 179 20.88 5.19 17.50
C GLU A 179 21.34 6.20 16.45
N TYR A 180 22.31 5.85 15.60
CA TYR A 180 22.79 6.75 14.54
C TYR A 180 23.14 8.18 15.03
N THR A 181 23.84 8.27 16.16
CA THR A 181 24.18 9.55 16.81
C THR A 181 25.04 10.44 15.91
N ARG A 182 25.94 9.83 15.13
CA ARG A 182 26.72 10.53 14.10
C ARG A 182 25.82 10.91 12.93
N MET A 183 25.87 12.18 12.54
CA MET A 183 25.06 12.70 11.43
C MET A 183 25.28 11.95 10.11
N GLU A 184 26.52 11.53 9.84
CA GLU A 184 26.84 10.68 8.68
C GLU A 184 26.06 9.35 8.73
N ALA A 185 26.06 8.68 9.88
CA ALA A 185 25.35 7.42 10.07
C ALA A 185 23.83 7.61 9.95
N PHE A 186 23.28 8.71 10.50
CA PHE A 186 21.87 9.05 10.34
C PHE A 186 21.51 9.22 8.86
N LYS A 187 22.31 9.97 8.09
CA LYS A 187 22.04 10.16 6.67
C LYS A 187 22.10 8.84 5.90
N ARG A 188 23.23 8.15 5.99
CA ARG A 188 23.49 6.91 5.23
C ARG A 188 22.53 5.77 5.55
N ARG A 189 22.12 5.61 6.82
CA ARG A 189 21.31 4.45 7.25
C ARG A 189 19.82 4.73 7.39
N VAL A 190 19.41 5.99 7.36
CA VAL A 190 18.02 6.38 7.56
C VAL A 190 17.57 7.28 6.42
N LEU A 191 18.13 8.48 6.32
CA LEU A 191 17.60 9.53 5.46
C LEU A 191 17.74 9.18 3.98
N ASP A 192 18.96 8.83 3.56
CA ASP A 192 19.28 8.59 2.15
C ASP A 192 18.56 7.32 1.67
N ILE A 193 18.59 6.24 2.47
CA ILE A 193 17.82 5.00 2.20
C ILE A 193 16.31 5.29 2.05
N ALA A 194 15.75 6.13 2.93
CA ALA A 194 14.34 6.49 2.87
C ALA A 194 14.01 7.28 1.61
N ILE A 195 14.86 8.24 1.24
CA ILE A 195 14.68 9.06 0.04
C ILE A 195 14.80 8.22 -1.22
N ASP A 196 15.79 7.34 -1.31
CA ASP A 196 16.01 6.49 -2.47
C ASP A 196 14.79 5.58 -2.70
N GLN A 197 14.30 4.92 -1.66
CA GLN A 197 13.10 4.08 -1.77
C GLN A 197 11.84 4.87 -2.14
N ILE A 198 11.64 6.07 -1.58
CA ILE A 198 10.52 6.93 -1.95
C ILE A 198 10.63 7.33 -3.42
N ASN A 199 11.83 7.71 -3.87
CA ASN A 199 12.09 8.11 -5.25
C ASN A 199 12.00 6.94 -6.24
N GLU A 200 12.24 5.72 -5.81
CA GLU A 200 12.13 4.53 -6.65
C GLU A 200 10.67 4.07 -6.74
N PHE A 201 10.05 3.75 -5.60
CA PHE A 201 8.80 2.97 -5.56
C PHE A 201 7.52 3.82 -5.38
N SER A 202 7.62 5.09 -4.98
CA SER A 202 6.44 5.92 -4.71
C SER A 202 6.00 6.76 -5.90
N ASP A 203 4.90 7.51 -5.72
CA ASP A 203 4.36 8.48 -6.69
C ASP A 203 5.00 9.86 -6.63
N ILE A 204 6.03 10.08 -5.83
CA ILE A 204 6.69 11.37 -5.69
C ILE A 204 8.19 11.30 -5.96
N ASN A 205 8.73 12.40 -6.49
CA ASN A 205 10.16 12.68 -6.50
C ASN A 205 10.46 13.62 -5.33
N LEU A 206 11.19 13.13 -4.35
CA LEU A 206 11.60 13.76 -3.11
C LEU A 206 13.04 14.27 -3.18
N LYS A 207 13.22 15.49 -2.67
CA LYS A 207 14.51 16.12 -2.39
C LYS A 207 14.49 16.71 -0.99
N TYR A 208 15.66 16.87 -0.39
CA TYR A 208 15.79 17.51 0.91
C TYR A 208 16.85 18.61 0.91
N GLU A 209 16.67 19.56 1.80
CA GLU A 209 17.65 20.58 2.15
C GLU A 209 18.05 20.41 3.61
N GLN A 210 19.35 20.50 3.89
CA GLN A 210 19.87 20.50 5.25
C GLN A 210 20.02 21.93 5.75
N HIS A 211 19.57 22.18 6.98
CA HIS A 211 19.70 23.47 7.63
C HIS A 211 20.74 23.39 8.74
N LYS A 212 21.61 24.39 8.83
CA LYS A 212 22.70 24.43 9.82
C LYS A 212 22.56 25.62 10.75
N LYS A 213 22.94 25.42 12.01
CA LYS A 213 23.18 26.48 13.00
C LYS A 213 24.65 26.39 13.40
N GLY A 214 25.48 27.25 12.80
CA GLY A 214 26.94 27.15 12.88
C GLY A 214 27.45 25.87 12.22
N ARG A 215 28.21 25.04 12.96
CA ARG A 215 28.76 23.77 12.46
C ARG A 215 27.77 22.61 12.53
N SER A 216 26.71 22.74 13.31
CA SER A 216 25.75 21.67 13.57
C SER A 216 24.54 21.75 12.63
N ILE A 217 24.04 20.60 12.18
CA ILE A 217 22.79 20.51 11.42
C ILE A 217 21.63 20.67 12.42
N SER A 218 20.75 21.66 12.18
CA SER A 218 19.59 21.93 13.02
C SER A 218 18.34 21.16 12.58
N GLY A 219 18.24 20.82 11.31
CA GLY A 219 17.08 20.10 10.78
C GLY A 219 17.10 19.94 9.26
N PHE A 220 15.98 19.44 8.74
CA PHE A 220 15.78 19.19 7.32
C PHE A 220 14.44 19.73 6.85
N SER A 221 14.40 20.26 5.63
CA SER A 221 13.15 20.51 4.91
C SER A 221 13.11 19.65 3.66
N PHE A 222 11.92 19.30 3.21
CA PHE A 222 11.71 18.44 2.07
C PHE A 222 10.89 19.16 1.01
N SER A 223 11.22 18.93 -0.24
CA SER A 223 10.42 19.34 -1.39
C SER A 223 10.15 18.12 -2.26
N PHE A 224 8.93 18.02 -2.76
CA PHE A 224 8.54 16.88 -3.56
C PHE A 224 7.50 17.26 -4.61
N LYS A 225 7.57 16.55 -5.74
CA LYS A 225 6.62 16.70 -6.84
C LYS A 225 6.04 15.34 -7.19
N GLN A 226 4.78 15.31 -7.59
CA GLN A 226 4.20 14.08 -8.13
C GLN A 226 4.98 13.68 -9.38
N LYS A 227 5.35 12.41 -9.45
CA LYS A 227 5.85 11.80 -10.67
C LYS A 227 4.75 11.94 -11.70
N LYS A 228 5.11 12.40 -12.90
CA LYS A 228 4.23 12.22 -14.05
C LYS A 228 4.00 10.71 -14.16
N LEU A 229 2.76 10.30 -14.37
CA LEU A 229 2.44 8.91 -14.68
C LEU A 229 3.05 8.61 -16.06
N THR A 230 4.35 8.29 -16.11
CA THR A 230 4.90 7.52 -17.21
C THR A 230 4.36 6.11 -16.99
N HIS A 231 3.67 5.55 -17.99
CA HIS A 231 3.20 4.17 -17.97
C HIS A 231 4.38 3.18 -18.05
N GLU A 232 5.34 3.26 -17.13
CA GLU A 232 6.64 2.58 -17.27
C GLU A 232 6.94 1.53 -16.20
N HIS A 233 6.00 1.17 -15.31
CA HIS A 233 6.21 0.04 -14.39
C HIS A 233 5.02 -0.93 -14.38
N ILE A 234 4.74 -1.50 -15.55
CA ILE A 234 4.17 -2.84 -15.68
C ILE A 234 5.10 -3.64 -16.61
N GLU A 235 6.36 -3.80 -16.20
CA GLU A 235 7.24 -4.79 -16.83
C GLU A 235 7.45 -5.96 -15.87
N SER A 236 6.60 -6.96 -16.04
CA SER A 236 6.98 -8.35 -15.84
C SER A 236 6.00 -9.22 -16.64
N LYS A 237 6.44 -9.59 -17.85
CA LYS A 237 5.87 -10.62 -18.75
C LYS A 237 4.50 -10.35 -19.39
N ARG A 238 4.27 -9.15 -19.91
CA ARG A 238 3.22 -8.96 -20.93
C ARG A 238 3.91 -8.69 -22.24
N ALA A 239 3.60 -9.44 -23.29
CA ALA A 239 4.09 -9.07 -24.61
C ALA A 239 3.58 -7.65 -24.90
N PRO A 240 4.44 -6.70 -25.30
CA PRO A 240 4.06 -5.28 -25.45
C PRO A 240 2.88 -5.08 -26.43
N ASN A 241 2.61 -6.06 -27.28
CA ASN A 241 1.55 -6.04 -28.28
C ASN A 241 0.15 -6.42 -27.72
N THR A 242 0.06 -7.18 -26.62
CA THR A 242 -1.24 -7.71 -26.14
C THR A 242 -2.06 -6.66 -25.38
N LEU A 243 -1.39 -5.84 -24.55
CA LEU A 243 -2.07 -4.83 -23.73
C LEU A 243 -2.59 -3.66 -24.57
N ASP A 244 -1.83 -3.25 -25.58
CA ASP A 244 -2.26 -2.21 -26.54
C ASP A 244 -3.46 -2.69 -27.37
N ALA A 245 -3.43 -3.95 -27.81
CA ALA A 245 -4.55 -4.57 -28.51
C ALA A 245 -5.81 -4.69 -27.66
N PHE A 246 -5.68 -4.96 -26.37
CA PHE A 246 -6.79 -4.97 -25.41
C PHE A 246 -7.43 -3.58 -25.27
N LEU A 247 -6.62 -2.54 -25.07
CA LEU A 247 -7.10 -1.17 -24.88
C LEU A 247 -7.75 -0.58 -26.15
N LYS A 248 -7.34 -1.03 -27.33
CA LYS A 248 -7.86 -0.57 -28.63
C LYS A 248 -9.05 -1.38 -29.15
N MET A 249 -9.37 -2.52 -28.55
CA MET A 249 -10.46 -3.38 -29.04
C MET A 249 -11.82 -2.70 -28.78
N THR A 250 -12.54 -2.40 -29.85
CA THR A 250 -13.90 -1.85 -29.74
C THR A 250 -14.92 -2.91 -29.35
N ASP A 251 -16.04 -2.51 -28.76
CA ASP A 251 -17.15 -3.42 -28.43
C ASP A 251 -17.62 -4.22 -29.65
N ALA A 252 -17.72 -3.58 -30.82
CA ALA A 252 -18.10 -4.22 -32.07
C ALA A 252 -17.10 -5.31 -32.49
N GLN A 253 -15.79 -5.02 -32.39
CA GLN A 253 -14.76 -6.02 -32.63
C GLN A 253 -14.82 -7.16 -31.61
N ARG A 254 -15.05 -6.86 -30.34
CA ARG A 254 -15.16 -7.86 -29.28
C ARG A 254 -16.26 -8.87 -29.59
N HIS A 255 -17.47 -8.40 -29.92
CA HIS A 255 -18.57 -9.30 -30.29
C HIS A 255 -18.31 -10.04 -31.61
N LEU A 256 -17.72 -9.38 -32.61
CA LEU A 256 -17.36 -10.03 -33.89
C LEU A 256 -16.39 -11.20 -33.67
N PHE A 257 -15.30 -10.98 -32.93
CA PHE A 257 -14.29 -12.00 -32.70
C PHE A 257 -14.76 -13.06 -31.70
N SER A 258 -15.64 -12.73 -30.75
CA SER A 258 -16.21 -13.72 -29.84
C SER A 258 -17.10 -14.73 -30.56
N ASN A 259 -17.86 -14.30 -31.57
CA ASN A 259 -18.61 -15.20 -32.44
C ASN A 259 -17.68 -16.12 -33.25
N LYS A 260 -16.57 -15.59 -33.78
CA LYS A 260 -15.59 -16.42 -34.50
C LYS A 260 -14.88 -17.42 -33.58
N LEU A 261 -14.60 -17.02 -32.34
CA LEU A 261 -13.94 -17.87 -31.36
C LEU A 261 -14.84 -18.99 -30.86
N SER A 262 -16.15 -18.76 -30.72
CA SER A 262 -17.06 -19.81 -30.22
C SER A 262 -17.12 -21.03 -31.14
N GLU A 263 -16.86 -20.86 -32.43
CA GLU A 263 -16.85 -21.92 -33.45
C GLU A 263 -15.50 -22.64 -33.57
N LEU A 264 -14.44 -22.22 -32.87
CA LEU A 264 -13.14 -22.90 -32.92
C LEU A 264 -13.15 -24.20 -32.10
N PRO A 265 -12.70 -25.34 -32.66
CA PRO A 265 -12.58 -26.59 -31.90
C PRO A 265 -11.69 -26.48 -30.66
N GLU A 266 -10.63 -25.65 -30.70
CA GLU A 266 -9.73 -25.47 -29.56
C GLU A 266 -10.37 -24.68 -28.40
N MET A 267 -11.47 -23.96 -28.68
CA MET A 267 -12.22 -23.19 -27.69
C MET A 267 -13.21 -24.05 -26.90
N SER A 268 -13.49 -25.29 -27.32
CA SER A 268 -14.42 -26.19 -26.62
C SER A 268 -14.07 -26.44 -25.15
N LYS A 269 -12.79 -26.32 -24.75
CA LYS A 269 -12.38 -26.44 -23.34
C LYS A 269 -12.90 -25.32 -22.44
N TYR A 270 -13.23 -24.17 -23.02
CA TYR A 270 -13.86 -23.07 -22.30
C TYR A 270 -15.38 -23.20 -22.30
N SER A 271 -15.94 -24.09 -23.13
CA SER A 271 -17.38 -24.29 -23.25
C SER A 271 -17.96 -24.99 -22.02
N GLN A 272 -19.21 -24.68 -21.67
CA GLN A 272 -19.90 -25.28 -20.52
C GLN A 272 -21.11 -26.12 -20.97
N GLY A 273 -21.04 -27.44 -20.75
CA GLY A 273 -22.17 -28.35 -20.89
C GLY A 273 -22.73 -28.43 -22.31
N THR A 274 -24.05 -28.26 -22.46
CA THR A 274 -24.80 -28.29 -23.73
C THR A 274 -25.10 -26.88 -24.26
N GLU A 275 -24.24 -25.90 -23.99
CA GLU A 275 -24.50 -24.52 -24.42
C GLU A 275 -24.47 -24.36 -25.95
N SER A 276 -25.25 -23.41 -26.46
CA SER A 276 -25.22 -23.07 -27.88
C SER A 276 -24.01 -22.19 -28.23
N TYR A 277 -23.58 -22.22 -29.49
CA TYR A 277 -22.49 -21.35 -29.98
C TYR A 277 -22.73 -19.85 -29.72
N GLN A 278 -24.00 -19.41 -29.73
CA GLN A 278 -24.38 -18.03 -29.46
C GLN A 278 -24.19 -17.66 -27.98
N GLN A 279 -24.60 -18.55 -27.06
CA GLN A 279 -24.38 -18.35 -25.63
C GLN A 279 -22.89 -18.37 -25.28
N PHE A 280 -22.14 -19.28 -25.92
CA PHE A 280 -20.70 -19.35 -25.75
C PHE A 280 -20.01 -18.07 -26.26
N ALA A 281 -20.43 -17.52 -27.39
CA ALA A 281 -19.92 -16.26 -27.94
C ALA A 281 -20.15 -15.07 -26.99
N ILE A 282 -21.32 -14.96 -26.35
CA ILE A 282 -21.58 -13.89 -25.37
C ILE A 282 -20.60 -13.99 -24.20
N ARG A 283 -20.37 -15.19 -23.69
CA ARG A 283 -19.45 -15.42 -22.58
C ARG A 283 -18.00 -15.16 -22.95
N ILE A 284 -17.57 -15.52 -24.15
CA ILE A 284 -16.24 -15.14 -24.67
C ILE A 284 -16.12 -13.61 -24.74
N ALA A 285 -17.18 -12.90 -25.15
CA ALA A 285 -17.15 -11.45 -25.20
C ALA A 285 -16.99 -10.82 -23.80
N GLU A 286 -17.56 -11.42 -22.75
CA GLU A 286 -17.31 -11.00 -21.36
C GLU A 286 -15.88 -11.33 -20.92
N MET A 287 -15.35 -12.51 -21.27
CA MET A 287 -13.96 -12.86 -20.98
C MET A 287 -12.99 -11.87 -21.61
N LEU A 288 -13.24 -11.40 -22.83
CA LEU A 288 -12.38 -10.43 -23.52
C LEU A 288 -12.38 -9.02 -22.88
N GLN A 289 -13.23 -8.75 -21.89
CA GLN A 289 -13.17 -7.51 -21.09
C GLN A 289 -12.16 -7.58 -19.94
N ASP A 290 -11.75 -8.79 -19.54
CA ASP A 290 -10.73 -8.97 -18.52
C ASP A 290 -9.34 -9.02 -19.18
N PRO A 291 -8.38 -8.17 -18.76
CA PRO A 291 -7.04 -8.12 -19.37
C PRO A 291 -6.28 -9.45 -19.33
N THR A 292 -6.48 -10.25 -18.28
CA THR A 292 -5.80 -11.54 -18.11
C THR A 292 -6.40 -12.61 -19.01
N ARG A 293 -7.72 -12.62 -19.16
CA ARG A 293 -8.45 -13.50 -20.08
C ARG A 293 -8.22 -13.12 -21.53
N PHE A 294 -8.12 -11.83 -21.84
CA PHE A 294 -7.76 -11.36 -23.17
C PHE A 294 -6.40 -11.87 -23.60
N GLU A 295 -5.40 -11.83 -22.71
CA GLU A 295 -4.06 -12.37 -22.98
C GLU A 295 -4.08 -13.88 -23.21
N GLU A 296 -4.86 -14.63 -22.41
CA GLU A 296 -5.08 -16.07 -22.58
C GLU A 296 -5.69 -16.39 -23.96
N LEU A 297 -6.63 -15.56 -24.43
CA LEU A 297 -7.35 -15.76 -25.68
C LEU A 297 -6.66 -15.15 -26.91
N HIS A 298 -5.62 -14.32 -26.71
CA HIS A 298 -4.95 -13.59 -27.78
C HIS A 298 -4.39 -14.46 -28.92
N PRO A 299 -3.77 -15.64 -28.66
CA PRO A 299 -3.32 -16.52 -29.74
C PRO A 299 -4.46 -17.01 -30.65
N TYR A 300 -5.66 -17.24 -30.09
CA TYR A 300 -6.83 -17.65 -30.86
C TYR A 300 -7.43 -16.48 -31.62
N LEU A 301 -7.42 -15.27 -31.04
CA LEU A 301 -7.82 -14.03 -31.73
C LEU A 301 -6.99 -13.82 -33.00
N GLN A 302 -5.67 -14.04 -32.93
CA GLN A 302 -4.79 -13.95 -34.09
C GLN A 302 -5.16 -14.97 -35.18
N LYS A 303 -5.51 -16.21 -34.80
CA LYS A 303 -5.98 -17.24 -35.74
C LYS A 303 -7.26 -16.85 -36.49
N VAL A 304 -8.18 -16.16 -35.82
CA VAL A 304 -9.45 -15.69 -36.42
C VAL A 304 -9.34 -14.33 -37.12
N GLY A 305 -8.11 -13.83 -37.29
CA GLY A 305 -7.79 -12.65 -38.09
C GLY A 305 -7.80 -11.31 -37.34
N PHE A 306 -7.76 -11.33 -36.00
CA PHE A 306 -7.56 -10.11 -35.23
C PHE A 306 -6.13 -9.59 -35.42
N LYS A 307 -6.02 -8.34 -35.88
CA LYS A 307 -4.74 -7.61 -35.99
C LYS A 307 -4.82 -6.43 -35.03
N ALA A 308 -3.90 -6.38 -34.07
CA ALA A 308 -3.69 -5.19 -33.27
C ALA A 308 -3.23 -4.07 -34.22
N ALA A 309 -3.96 -2.97 -34.25
CA ALA A 309 -3.63 -1.79 -35.06
C ALA A 309 -2.68 -0.87 -34.28
#